data_AF-A0A2V2ER97-F1
#
_entry.id   AF-A0A2V2ER97-F1
#
_cell.length_a   1.000
_cell.length_b   1.000
_cell.length_c   1.000
_cell.angle_alpha   90.00
_cell.angle_beta   90.00
_cell.angle_gamma   90.00
#
_symmetry.space_group_name_H-M   'P 1'
#
loop_
_entity.id
_entity.type
_entity.pdbx_description
1 polymer ?
#
loop_
_entity_poly.entity_id
_entity_poly.type
_entity_poly.pdbx_seq_one_letter_code
_entity_poly.pdbx_strand_id
1 'polypeptide(L)' 'MSCKQLYKVYAITHEYTEFAELYDFLVVTDYPEEWDTLVYSQGNRHTAFAYVWNKDDEWCSEFGSVTVQSFGGEIRRIA' A
#
# COMPACT_ATOMS: atom_id res chain seq x y z
N MET A 1 18.39 -20.96 -1.51
CA MET A 1 18.21 -19.74 -2.31
C MET A 1 17.74 -18.65 -1.36
N SER A 2 18.56 -17.63 -1.11
CA SER A 2 18.12 -16.46 -0.33
C SER A 2 17.36 -15.55 -1.29
N CYS A 3 16.03 -15.57 -1.23
CA CYS A 3 15.23 -14.57 -1.93
C CYS A 3 15.46 -13.23 -1.22
N LYS A 4 16.22 -12.32 -1.83
CA LYS A 4 16.40 -10.97 -1.27
C LYS A 4 15.13 -10.19 -1.60
N GLN A 5 14.36 -9.83 -0.58
CA GLN A 5 13.25 -8.89 -0.74
C GLN A 5 13.85 -7.54 -1.17
N LEU A 6 13.41 -7.00 -2.31
CA LEU A 6 13.91 -5.74 -2.89
C LEU A 6 13.12 -4.52 -2.39
N TYR A 7 12.34 -4.70 -1.33
CA TYR A 7 11.45 -3.68 -0.82
C TYR A 7 11.10 -3.93 0.65
N LYS A 8 10.68 -2.87 1.34
CA LYS A 8 10.30 -2.87 2.75
C LYS A 8 8.87 -2.37 2.91
N VAL A 9 8.12 -3.03 3.78
CA VAL A 9 6.77 -2.60 4.18
C VAL A 9 6.89 -1.78 5.46
N TYR A 10 6.34 -0.56 5.47
CA TYR A 10 6.38 0.34 6.63
C TYR A 10 5.07 0.44 7.38
N ALA A 11 3.96 0.30 6.67
CA ALA A 11 2.62 0.33 7.24
C ALA A 11 1.73 -0.65 6.47
N ILE A 12 0.70 -1.13 7.15
CA ILE A 12 -0.31 -2.00 6.58
C ILE A 12 -1.66 -1.42 6.96
N THR A 13 -2.55 -1.20 6.00
CA THR A 13 -3.97 -1.01 6.29
C THR A 13 -4.70 -2.32 6.06
N HIS A 14 -5.79 -2.49 6.80
CA HIS A 14 -6.66 -3.65 6.67
C HIS A 14 -8.09 -3.14 6.61
N GLU A 15 -8.80 -3.53 5.56
CA GLU A 15 -10.14 -3.06 5.32
C GLU A 15 -11.05 -4.14 4.74
N TYR A 16 -12.33 -4.03 5.08
CA TYR A 16 -13.41 -4.79 4.46
C TYR A 16 -14.08 -3.91 3.43
N THR A 17 -13.94 -4.29 2.16
CA THR A 17 -14.62 -3.64 1.04
C THR A 17 -15.90 -4.38 0.70
N GLU A 18 -16.70 -3.84 -0.21
CA GLU A 18 -17.91 -4.53 -0.69
C GLU A 18 -17.60 -5.84 -1.40
N PHE A 19 -16.37 -6.03 -1.89
CA PHE A 19 -15.96 -7.19 -2.68
C PHE A 19 -14.99 -8.13 -1.98
N ALA A 20 -14.18 -7.67 -1.02
CA ALA A 20 -13.21 -8.51 -0.31
C ALA A 20 -12.64 -7.92 1.01
N GLU A 21 -12.04 -8.78 1.83
CA GLU A 21 -11.07 -8.43 2.90
C GLU A 21 -9.68 -8.17 2.28
N LEU A 22 -9.18 -6.94 2.42
CA LEU A 22 -7.94 -6.48 1.79
C LEU A 22 -6.90 -6.04 2.83
N TYR A 23 -5.64 -6.38 2.56
CA TYR A 23 -4.48 -5.82 3.25
C TYR A 23 -3.63 -5.02 2.27
N ASP A 24 -3.49 -3.72 2.53
CA ASP A 24 -2.60 -2.86 1.73
C ASP A 24 -1.24 -2.74 2.41
N PHE A 25 -0.23 -3.38 1.86
CA PHE A 25 1.15 -3.27 2.31
C PHE A 25 1.78 -2.04 1.65
N LEU A 26 1.97 -0.95 2.39
CA LEU A 26 2.60 0.27 1.87
C LEU A 26 4.12 0.06 1.77
N VAL A 27 4.64 0.16 0.55
CA VAL A 27 5.98 -0.32 0.19
C VAL A 27 6.92 0.83 -0.14
N VAL A 28 8.16 0.71 0.34
CA VAL A 28 9.30 1.49 -0.16
C VAL A 28 10.29 0.52 -0.80
N THR A 29 10.71 0.83 -2.03
CA THR A 29 11.67 0.00 -2.76
C THR A 29 13.09 0.19 -2.23
N ASP A 30 13.97 -0.77 -2.47
CA ASP A 30 15.40 -0.63 -2.17
C ASP A 30 16.15 0.29 -3.17
N TYR A 31 15.43 0.97 -4.06
CA TYR A 31 15.93 1.85 -5.13
C TYR A 31 15.62 3.33 -4.80
N PRO A 32 16.55 4.07 -4.15
CA PRO A 32 16.30 5.44 -3.71
C PRO A 32 15.91 6.41 -4.82
N GLU A 33 16.34 6.14 -6.06
CA GLU A 33 15.99 6.91 -7.24
C GLU A 33 14.48 6.90 -7.57
N GLU A 34 13.73 5.93 -7.04
CA GLU A 34 12.28 5.83 -7.24
C GLU A 34 11.48 6.49 -6.11
N TRP A 35 12.09 6.81 -4.97
CA TRP A 35 11.36 7.15 -3.75
C TRP A 35 10.44 8.36 -3.90
N ASP A 36 10.84 9.35 -4.69
CA ASP A 36 10.04 10.55 -4.95
C ASP A 36 8.77 10.27 -5.78
N THR A 37 8.69 9.11 -6.44
CA THR A 37 7.51 8.69 -7.23
C THR A 37 6.60 7.71 -6.50
N LEU A 38 7.06 7.12 -5.39
CA LEU A 38 6.29 6.12 -4.64
C LEU A 38 5.10 6.70 -3.89
N VAL A 39 5.09 8.01 -3.60
CA VAL A 39 3.99 8.68 -2.91
C VAL A 39 3.67 10.01 -3.55
N TYR A 40 2.42 10.18 -3.98
CA TYR A 40 1.87 11.46 -4.40
C TYR A 40 0.91 12.00 -3.33
N SER A 41 1.05 13.27 -2.95
CA SER A 41 0.29 13.87 -1.85
C SER A 41 -0.52 15.08 -2.30
N GLN A 42 -1.78 15.16 -1.86
CA GLN A 42 -2.65 16.32 -2.01
C GLN A 42 -3.38 16.63 -0.70
N GLY A 43 -2.89 17.62 0.04
CA GLY A 43 -3.41 17.94 1.37
C GLY A 43 -3.16 16.80 2.36
N ASN A 44 -4.22 16.25 2.94
CA ASN A 44 -4.14 15.10 3.87
C ASN A 44 -4.34 13.73 3.20
N ARG A 45 -4.34 13.69 1.86
CA ARG A 45 -4.50 12.47 1.06
C ARG A 45 -3.17 12.11 0.42
N HIS A 46 -2.81 10.84 0.49
CA HIS A 46 -1.54 10.31 0.03
C HIS A 46 -1.79 9.05 -0.80
N THR A 47 -1.57 9.11 -2.10
CA THR A 47 -1.58 7.94 -2.99
C THR A 47 -0.20 7.31 -2.95
N ALA A 48 -0.10 6.12 -2.35
CA ALA A 48 1.14 5.41 -2.10
C ALA A 48 1.19 4.12 -2.91
N PHE A 49 2.41 3.77 -3.36
CA PHE A 49 2.69 2.48 -3.95
C PHE A 49 2.52 1.37 -2.89
N ALA A 50 1.75 0.35 -3.24
CA ALA A 50 1.41 -0.72 -2.32
C ALA A 50 1.29 -2.06 -3.04
N TYR A 51 1.49 -3.13 -2.27
CA TYR A 51 0.99 -4.45 -2.64
C TYR A 51 -0.34 -4.67 -1.93
N VAL A 52 -1.40 -4.96 -2.68
CA VAL A 52 -2.72 -5.26 -2.14
C VAL A 52 -2.89 -6.76 -2.12
N TRP A 53 -3.03 -7.34 -0.93
CA TRP A 53 -3.38 -8.73 -0.78
C TRP A 53 -4.88 -8.86 -0.59
N ASN A 54 -5.53 -9.45 -1.58
CA ASN A 54 -6.92 -9.84 -1.50
C ASN A 54 -6.99 -11.23 -0.86
N LYS A 55 -7.45 -11.27 0.39
CA LYS A 55 -7.50 -12.50 1.17
C LYS A 55 -8.60 -13.46 0.70
N ASP A 56 -9.61 -12.94 0.02
CA ASP A 56 -10.74 -13.72 -0.49
C ASP A 56 -10.47 -14.30 -1.90
N ASP A 57 -9.61 -13.64 -2.70
CA ASP A 57 -9.15 -14.13 -4.01
C ASP A 57 -7.69 -13.74 -4.30
N GLU A 58 -6.78 -14.70 -4.13
CA GLU A 58 -5.35 -14.54 -4.35
C GLU A 58 -5.01 -14.07 -5.79
N TRP A 59 -5.81 -14.45 -6.80
CA TRP A 59 -5.57 -14.05 -8.19
C TRP A 59 -5.79 -12.56 -8.43
N CYS A 60 -6.50 -11.89 -7.52
CA CYS A 60 -6.73 -10.45 -7.53
C CYS A 60 -5.74 -9.69 -6.62
N SER A 61 -4.66 -10.34 -6.16
CA SER A 61 -3.62 -9.68 -5.37
C SER A 61 -2.52 -9.12 -6.27
N GLU A 62 -2.22 -7.83 -6.16
CA GLU A 62 -1.32 -7.16 -7.08
C GLU A 62 -0.61 -5.94 -6.48
N PHE A 63 0.46 -5.51 -7.14
CA PHE A 63 1.05 -4.19 -6.89
C PHE A 63 0.24 -3.11 -7.59
N GLY A 64 0.04 -2.00 -6.91
CA GLY A 64 -0.72 -0.87 -7.44
C GLY A 64 -0.51 0.39 -6.62
N SER A 65 -1.52 1.25 -6.61
CA SER A 65 -1.52 2.47 -5.82
C SER A 65 -2.80 2.57 -5.02
N VAL A 66 -2.66 2.86 -3.74
CA VAL A 66 -3.78 3.05 -2.81
C VAL A 66 -3.71 4.45 -2.24
N THR A 67 -4.85 5.11 -2.09
CA THR A 67 -4.93 6.43 -1.48
C THR A 67 -5.32 6.29 -0.03
N VAL A 68 -4.41 6.69 0.86
CA VAL A 68 -4.65 6.80 2.29
C VAL A 68 -4.88 8.24 2.71
N GLN A 69 -5.62 8.42 3.79
CA GLN A 69 -5.87 9.73 4.40
C GLN A 69 -5.47 9.71 5.87
N SER A 70 -4.71 10.72 6.30
CA SER A 70 -4.40 10.92 7.72
C SER A 70 -5.66 11.33 8.49
N PHE A 71 -5.91 10.67 9.63
CA PHE A 71 -7.06 10.92 10.49
C PHE A 71 -6.69 10.67 11.96
N GLY A 72 -6.69 11.72 12.79
CA GLY A 72 -6.56 11.56 14.25
C GLY A 72 -5.25 10.93 14.75
N GLY A 73 -4.20 10.89 13.92
CA GLY A 73 -2.94 10.19 14.21
C GLY A 73 -2.79 8.82 13.53
N GLU A 74 -3.85 8.36 12.84
CA GLU A 74 -3.88 7.11 12.07
C GLU A 74 -3.93 7.40 10.56
N ILE A 75 -3.90 6.33 9.77
CA ILE A 75 -4.15 6.34 8.33
C ILE A 75 -5.30 5.39 8.00
N ARG A 76 -6.13 5.76 7.02
CA ARG A 76 -7.18 4.90 6.48
C ARG A 76 -7.13 4.94 4.96
N ARG A 77 -7.42 3.81 4.31
CA ARG A 77 -7.66 3.77 2.87
C ARG A 77 -8.94 4.55 2.53
N ILE A 78 -8.91 5.31 1.43
CA ILE A 78 -10.05 6.06 0.90
C ILE A 78 -10.27 5.86 -0.62
N ALA A 79 -9.29 5.28 -1.33
CA ALA A 79 -9.41 4.79 -2.71
C ALA A 79 -8.38 3.68 -2.94
#